data_AF-A0A024X262-F1
#
_entry.id   AF-A0A024X262-F1
#
_cell.length_a   1.000
_cell.length_b   1.000
_cell.length_c   1.000
_cell.angle_alpha   90.00
_cell.angle_beta   90.00
_cell.angle_gamma   90.00
#
_symmetry.space_group_name_H-M   'P 1'
#
loop_
_entity.id
_entity.type
_entity.pdbx_description
1 polymer ?
#
loop_
_entity_poly.entity_id
_entity_poly.type
_entity_poly.pdbx_seq_one_letter_code
_entity_poly.pdbx_strand_id
1 'polypeptide(L)'
;MQLPLIKYIIKDKDIKIVPIYVGSIGNDLKKIDLFANPLKKYFQDQHNLFLFSSDFCHYGPRFRFTNILQKYSDTFIFKQIEVNNENMTYL
;
A
#
# COMPACT_ATOMS: atom_id res chain seq x y z
N MET A 1 -12.34 -0.52 -4.46
CA MET A 1 -12.73 -1.94 -4.59
C MET A 1 -12.79 -2.71 -3.26
N GLN A 2 -12.38 -2.10 -2.14
CA GLN A 2 -12.11 -2.81 -0.88
C GLN A 2 -13.35 -3.00 -0.01
N LEU A 3 -14.36 -2.15 -0.15
CA LEU A 3 -15.53 -2.13 0.75
C LEU A 3 -16.25 -3.50 0.88
N PRO A 4 -16.47 -4.28 -0.19
CA PRO A 4 -17.09 -5.61 -0.04
C PRO A 4 -16.25 -6.56 0.81
N LEU A 5 -14.93 -6.59 0.62
CA LEU A 5 -14.01 -7.42 1.40
C LEU A 5 -13.95 -6.96 2.86
N ILE A 6 -13.89 -5.64 3.08
CA ILE A 6 -13.92 -5.05 4.43
C ILE A 6 -15.22 -5.47 5.15
N LYS A 7 -16.39 -5.34 4.50
CA LYS A 7 -17.67 -5.75 5.09
C LYS A 7 -17.68 -7.24 5.43
N TYR A 8 -17.13 -8.08 4.56
CA TYR A 8 -17.03 -9.52 4.81
C TYR A 8 -16.19 -9.85 6.06
N ILE A 9 -15.04 -9.17 6.24
CA ILE A 9 -14.13 -9.40 7.37
C ILE A 9 -14.68 -8.82 8.67
N ILE A 10 -15.19 -7.58 8.62
CA ILE A 10 -15.58 -6.80 9.81
C ILE A 10 -16.99 -7.17 10.30
N LYS A 11 -17.82 -7.76 9.43
CA LYS A 11 -19.19 -8.19 9.71
C LYS A 11 -20.01 -7.04 10.28
N ASP A 12 -20.41 -7.13 11.53
CA ASP A 12 -21.32 -6.19 12.20
C ASP A 12 -20.61 -5.34 13.28
N LYS A 13 -19.28 -5.39 13.33
CA LYS A 13 -18.53 -4.48 14.20
C LYS A 13 -18.74 -3.04 13.73
N ASP A 14 -19.00 -2.16 14.69
CA ASP A 14 -19.10 -0.74 14.43
C ASP A 14 -17.71 -0.17 14.15
N ILE A 15 -17.52 0.37 12.96
CA ILE A 15 -16.27 0.97 12.52
C ILE A 15 -16.54 2.24 11.73
N LYS A 16 -15.59 3.16 11.78
CA LYS A 16 -15.59 4.35 10.93
C LYS A 16 -14.59 4.17 9.79
N ILE A 17 -15.05 4.35 8.55
CA ILE A 17 -14.20 4.35 7.36
C ILE A 17 -13.93 5.80 6.97
N VAL A 18 -12.65 6.17 6.85
CA VAL A 18 -12.21 7.47 6.37
C VAL A 18 -11.55 7.29 5.00
N PRO A 19 -12.24 7.60 3.89
CA PRO A 19 -11.64 7.48 2.56
C PRO A 19 -10.62 8.60 2.33
N ILE A 20 -9.42 8.23 1.91
CA ILE A 20 -8.36 9.17 1.53
C ILE A 20 -8.00 8.90 0.08
N TYR A 21 -8.17 9.92 -0.77
CA TYR A 21 -7.77 9.85 -2.18
C TYR A 21 -6.36 10.43 -2.34
N VAL A 22 -5.49 9.66 -2.99
CA VAL A 22 -4.10 10.03 -3.22
C VAL A 22 -3.89 10.23 -4.72
N GLY A 23 -3.48 11.44 -5.10
CA GLY A 23 -3.13 11.77 -6.48
C GLY A 23 -1.71 11.34 -6.84
N SER A 24 -1.21 11.79 -8.00
CA SER A 24 0.17 11.51 -8.42
C SER A 24 1.17 12.35 -7.62
N ILE A 25 1.79 11.73 -6.62
CA ILE A 25 2.83 12.35 -5.78
C ILE A 25 4.24 12.09 -6.32
N GLY A 26 4.42 10.99 -7.06
CA GLY A 26 5.72 10.55 -7.56
C GLY A 26 6.72 10.26 -6.45
N ASN A 27 8.02 10.40 -6.75
CA ASN A 27 9.11 10.25 -5.78
C ASN A 27 9.52 11.59 -5.14
N ASP A 28 8.61 12.58 -5.11
CA ASP A 28 8.86 13.88 -4.52
C ASP A 28 8.71 13.81 -2.99
N LEU A 29 9.84 13.67 -2.30
CA LEU A 29 9.90 13.53 -0.84
C LEU A 29 9.17 14.66 -0.10
N LYS A 30 9.23 15.90 -0.62
CA LYS A 30 8.56 17.04 0.03
C LYS A 30 7.04 16.89 -0.01
N LYS A 31 6.50 16.43 -1.15
CA LYS A 31 5.06 16.18 -1.28
C LYS A 31 4.62 14.97 -0.44
N ILE A 32 5.45 13.93 -0.38
CA ILE A 32 5.20 12.77 0.47
C ILE A 32 5.15 13.21 1.95
N ASP A 33 6.11 13.99 2.42
CA ASP A 33 6.17 14.49 3.79
C ASP A 33 4.96 15.37 4.13
N LEU A 34 4.59 16.28 3.23
CA LEU A 34 3.40 17.14 3.39
C LEU A 34 2.10 16.33 3.52
N PHE A 35 1.99 15.22 2.79
CA PHE A 35 0.84 14.33 2.84
C PHE A 35 0.87 13.40 4.06
N ALA A 36 2.02 12.84 4.42
CA ALA A 36 2.16 11.83 5.46
C ALA A 36 2.15 12.43 6.87
N ASN A 37 2.76 13.61 7.08
CA ASN A 37 2.92 14.21 8.40
C ASN A 37 1.58 14.40 9.16
N PRO A 38 0.50 14.91 8.54
CA PRO A 38 -0.80 15.04 9.21
C PRO A 38 -1.43 13.69 9.59
N LEU A 39 -1.12 12.62 8.85
CA LEU A 39 -1.66 11.28 9.06
C LEU A 39 -0.89 10.49 10.12
N LYS A 40 0.35 10.90 10.43
CA LYS A 40 1.27 10.21 11.36
C LYS A 40 0.62 9.84 12.69
N LYS A 41 -0.09 10.78 13.32
CA LYS A 41 -0.74 10.52 14.62
C LYS A 41 -1.81 9.43 14.57
N TYR A 42 -2.51 9.30 13.44
CA TYR A 42 -3.52 8.26 13.26
C TYR A 42 -2.86 6.92 12.95
N PHE A 43 -1.75 6.94 12.21
CA PHE A 43 -0.97 5.75 11.86
C PHE A 43 -0.32 5.09 13.08
N GLN A 44 0.10 5.90 14.06
CA GLN A 44 0.73 5.41 15.30
C GLN A 44 -0.27 4.88 16.35
N ASP A 45 -1.57 5.13 16.17
CA ASP A 45 -2.60 4.66 17.08
C ASP A 45 -3.04 3.23 16.69
N GLN A 46 -2.82 2.30 17.61
CA GLN A 46 -3.09 0.86 17.42
C GLN A 46 -4.58 0.53 17.25
N HIS A 47 -5.49 1.46 17.55
CA HIS A 47 -6.93 1.28 17.28
C HIS A 47 -7.32 1.58 15.84
N ASN A 48 -6.40 2.18 15.05
CA ASN A 48 -6.63 2.48 13.64
C ASN A 48 -6.00 1.42 12.74
N LEU A 49 -6.63 1.22 11.58
CA LEU A 49 -6.10 0.39 10.50
C LEU A 49 -5.93 1.25 9.24
N PHE A 50 -4.71 1.25 8.68
CA PHE A 50 -4.45 1.84 7.37
C PHE A 50 -4.53 0.78 6.29
N LEU A 51 -5.47 0.94 5.36
CA LEU A 51 -5.63 0.06 4.21
C LEU A 51 -5.15 0.76 2.94
N PHE A 52 -4.05 0.28 2.38
CA PHE A 52 -3.49 0.80 1.13
C PHE A 52 -4.03 0.01 -0.07
N SER A 53 -4.62 0.73 -1.03
CA SER A 53 -5.13 0.17 -2.28
C SER A 53 -4.10 0.38 -3.39
N SER A 54 -3.23 -0.59 -3.62
CA SER A 54 -2.26 -0.55 -4.73
C SER A 54 -2.31 -1.84 -5.54
N ASP A 55 -2.12 -1.72 -6.85
CA ASP A 55 -1.64 -2.82 -7.68
C ASP A 55 -0.10 -2.84 -7.69
N PHE A 56 0.49 -3.87 -8.27
CA PHE A 56 1.94 -3.99 -8.42
C PHE A 56 2.40 -3.47 -9.77
N CYS A 57 1.99 -4.13 -10.85
CA CYS A 57 2.47 -3.85 -12.19
C CYS A 57 1.36 -4.06 -13.22
N HIS A 58 1.19 -3.07 -14.09
CA HIS A 58 0.41 -3.18 -15.30
C HIS A 58 1.32 -3.59 -16.46
N TYR A 59 1.36 -4.89 -16.74
CA TYR A 59 2.22 -5.45 -17.78
C TYR A 59 1.51 -5.59 -19.13
N GLY A 60 2.24 -5.27 -20.20
CA GLY A 60 1.86 -5.56 -21.58
C GLY A 60 1.90 -4.33 -22.49
N PRO A 61 1.79 -4.55 -23.81
CA PRO A 61 1.87 -3.47 -24.81
C PRO A 61 0.84 -2.35 -24.58
N ARG A 62 -0.36 -2.70 -24.09
CA ARG A 62 -1.43 -1.74 -23.74
C ARG A 62 -0.97 -0.69 -22.72
N PHE A 63 -0.12 -1.09 -21.78
CA PHE A 63 0.39 -0.23 -20.71
C PHE A 63 1.77 0.36 -21.04
N ARG A 64 2.28 0.09 -22.26
CA ARG A 64 3.64 0.49 -22.71
C ARG A 64 4.74 0.01 -21.76
N PHE A 65 4.48 -1.10 -21.06
CA PHE A 65 5.41 -1.70 -20.11
C PHE A 65 5.51 -3.20 -20.37
N THR A 66 6.49 -3.59 -21.19
CA THR A 66 6.75 -4.99 -21.55
C THR A 66 8.09 -5.50 -21.00
N ASN A 67 8.83 -4.64 -20.29
CA ASN A 67 10.15 -4.95 -19.77
C ASN A 67 10.05 -5.44 -18.32
N ILE A 68 9.84 -6.74 -18.14
CA ILE A 68 10.13 -7.38 -16.86
C ILE A 68 11.65 -7.52 -16.83
N LEU A 69 12.31 -6.62 -16.10
CA LEU A 69 13.76 -6.64 -15.97
C LEU A 69 14.19 -8.03 -15.46
N GLN A 70 15.12 -8.68 -16.18
CA GLN A 70 15.85 -9.89 -15.74
C GLN A 70 16.53 -9.75 -14.36
N LYS A 71 16.61 -8.52 -13.84
CA LYS A 71 17.21 -8.17 -12.55
C LYS A 71 16.42 -8.70 -11.34
N TYR A 72 15.12 -8.95 -11.50
CA TYR A 72 14.35 -9.62 -10.46
C TYR A 72 14.53 -11.12 -10.70
N SER A 73 15.18 -11.82 -9.76
CA SER A 73 15.21 -13.29 -9.78
C SER A 73 13.77 -13.80 -9.91
N ASP A 74 13.57 -15.03 -10.41
CA ASP A 74 12.26 -15.71 -10.56
C ASP A 74 11.46 -15.89 -9.25
N THR A 75 11.80 -15.14 -8.21
CA THR A 75 11.08 -15.00 -6.97
C THR A 75 9.86 -14.10 -7.16
N PHE A 76 8.69 -14.66 -6.88
CA PHE A 76 7.44 -13.90 -6.84
C PHE A 76 7.54 -12.71 -5.89
N ILE A 77 6.98 -11.56 -6.30
CA ILE A 77 7.04 -10.29 -5.54
C ILE A 77 6.55 -10.43 -4.08
N PHE A 78 5.58 -11.31 -3.81
CA PHE A 78 5.09 -11.55 -2.45
C PHE A 78 6.19 -12.10 -1.52
N LYS A 79 7.08 -12.95 -2.04
CA LYS A 79 8.21 -13.49 -1.27
C LYS A 79 9.23 -12.41 -0.91
N GLN A 80 9.43 -11.43 -1.80
CA GLN A 80 10.35 -10.31 -1.54
C GLN A 80 9.79 -9.39 -0.43
N ILE A 81 8.46 -9.27 -0.33
CA ILE A 81 7.80 -8.51 0.73
C ILE A 81 7.95 -9.21 2.08
N GLU A 82 7.78 -10.54 2.12
CA GLU A 82 7.91 -11.35 3.34
C GLU A 82 9.33 -11.29 3.92
N VAL A 83 10.37 -11.41 3.08
CA VAL A 83 11.78 -11.37 3.52
C VAL A 83 12.18 -10.00 4.08
N ASN A 84 11.63 -8.91 3.54
CA ASN A 84 11.92 -7.56 4.05
C ASN A 84 11.27 -7.27 5.41
N ASN A 85 10.20 -7.98 5.78
CA ASN A 85 9.55 -7.81 7.09
C ASN A 85 10.38 -8.37 8.25
N GLU A 86 11.23 -9.38 8.03
CA GLU A 86 12.12 -9.92 9.08
C GLU A 86 13.24 -8.94 9.47
N ASN A 87 13.60 -8.01 8.58
CA ASN A 87 14.61 -6.97 8.82
C ASN A 87 14.02 -5.62 9.24
N MET A 88 12.68 -5.52 9.35
CA MET A 88 11.97 -4.34 9.85
C MET A 88 11.78 -4.47 11.37
N THR A 89 12.87 -4.28 12.13
CA THR A 89 12.74 -3.93 13.54
C THR A 89 11.99 -2.61 13.63
N TYR A 90 10.79 -2.67 14.19
CA TYR A 90 9.83 -1.60 14.48
C TYR A 90 10.45 -0.19 14.52
N LEU A 91 9.98 0.68 13.61
CA LEU A 91 10.01 2.14 13.79
C LEU A 91 9.02 2.56 14.88
#